data_AF-A0A699R211-F1
#
_entry.id   AF-A0A699R211-F1
#
_cell.length_a   1.000
_cell.length_b   1.000
_cell.length_c   1.000
_cell.angle_alpha   90.00
_cell.angle_beta   90.00
_cell.angle_gamma   90.00
#
_symmetry.space_group_name_H-M   'P 1'
#
loop_
_entity.id
_entity.type
_entity.pdbx_description
1 polymer ?
#
loop_
_entity_poly.entity_id
_entity_poly.type
_entity_poly.pdbx_seq_one_letter_code
_entity_poly.pdbx_strand_id
1 'polypeptide(L)'
;MVNTRTDADLSTTVQNALQTLLPQIREEFCTSSERLKREYHSIRQTNTETSTEFMQRFLRLAGFLEAVAGTEEEQAKNFQWGLR
;
A
#
# COMPACT_ATOMS: atom_id res chain seq x y z
N MET A 1 -34.47 21.39 23.76
CA MET A 1 -33.46 20.68 24.57
C MET A 1 -33.26 19.32 23.90
N VAL A 2 -32.19 19.18 23.11
CA VAL A 2 -31.98 18.04 22.20
C VAL A 2 -31.19 16.94 22.90
N ASN A 3 -31.63 15.70 22.68
CA ASN A 3 -31.28 14.46 23.38
C ASN A 3 -29.77 14.15 23.48
N THR A 4 -29.22 14.23 24.69
CA THR A 4 -27.82 13.88 24.99
C THR A 4 -27.60 12.37 25.22
N ARG A 5 -28.62 11.63 25.65
CA ARG A 5 -28.51 10.19 25.93
C ARG A 5 -28.41 9.34 24.65
N THR A 6 -29.14 9.73 23.61
CA THR A 6 -29.09 9.07 22.29
C THR A 6 -27.77 9.36 21.57
N ASP A 7 -27.21 10.56 21.73
CA ASP A 7 -25.91 10.93 21.16
C ASP A 7 -24.75 10.15 21.82
N ALA A 8 -24.81 9.96 23.15
CA ALA A 8 -23.84 9.14 23.89
C ALA A 8 -23.85 7.66 23.46
N ASP A 9 -25.03 7.07 23.27
CA ASP A 9 -25.16 5.66 22.83
C ASP A 9 -24.66 5.48 21.37
N LEU A 10 -24.88 6.47 20.50
CA LEU A 10 -24.32 6.48 19.15
C LEU A 10 -22.79 6.63 19.17
N SER A 11 -22.26 7.50 20.02
CA SER A 11 -20.82 7.72 20.18
C SER A 11 -20.09 6.45 20.63
N THR A 12 -20.65 5.71 21.61
CA THR A 12 -20.07 4.43 22.06
C THR A 12 -20.12 3.36 20.97
N THR A 13 -21.20 3.32 20.17
CA THR A 13 -21.32 2.39 19.04
C THR A 13 -20.25 2.66 17.98
N VAL A 14 -20.04 3.93 17.60
CA VAL A 14 -19.00 4.32 16.65
C VAL A 14 -17.61 4.04 17.21
N GLN A 15 -17.37 4.36 18.48
CA GLN A 15 -16.08 4.12 19.14
C GLN A 15 -15.74 2.63 19.23
N ASN A 16 -16.71 1.77 19.55
CA ASN A 16 -16.52 0.33 19.62
C ASN A 16 -16.31 -0.30 18.23
N ALA A 17 -17.05 0.19 17.22
CA ALA A 17 -16.82 -0.20 15.84
C ALA A 17 -15.41 0.18 15.38
N LEU A 18 -14.95 1.40 15.71
CA LEU A 18 -13.61 1.86 15.38
C LEU A 18 -12.52 1.06 16.10
N GLN A 19 -12.70 0.73 17.39
CA GLN A 19 -11.79 -0.13 18.14
C GLN A 19 -11.67 -1.53 17.52
N THR A 20 -12.73 -2.03 16.89
CA THR A 20 -12.76 -3.35 16.26
C THR A 20 -12.17 -3.33 14.84
N LEU A 21 -12.43 -2.26 14.08
CA LEU A 21 -12.05 -2.18 12.66
C LEU A 21 -10.64 -1.64 12.44
N LEU A 22 -10.13 -0.76 13.31
CA LEU A 22 -8.78 -0.21 13.16
C LEU A 22 -7.68 -1.28 13.15
N PRO A 23 -7.67 -2.29 14.03
CA PRO A 23 -6.66 -3.36 13.96
C PRO A 23 -6.74 -4.14 12.65
N GLN A 24 -7.95 -4.45 12.17
CA GLN A 24 -8.16 -5.19 10.91
C GLN A 24 -7.60 -4.42 9.72
N ILE A 25 -7.91 -3.12 9.65
CA ILE A 25 -7.39 -2.22 8.62
C ILE A 25 -5.86 -2.14 8.75
N ARG A 26 -5.30 -1.97 9.95
CA ARG A 26 -3.85 -1.90 10.14
C ARG A 26 -3.14 -3.16 9.66
N GLU A 27 -3.67 -4.33 9.96
CA GLU A 27 -3.10 -5.61 9.49
C GLU A 27 -3.24 -5.76 7.97
N GLU A 28 -4.38 -5.41 7.37
CA GLU A 28 -4.54 -5.47 5.91
C GLU A 28 -3.62 -4.50 5.16
N PHE A 29 -3.44 -3.29 5.68
CA PHE A 29 -2.52 -2.32 5.12
C PHE A 29 -1.05 -2.73 5.34
N CYS A 30 -0.71 -3.27 6.50
CA CYS A 30 0.64 -3.75 6.81
C CYS A 30 1.01 -4.93 5.90
N THR A 31 0.17 -5.96 5.85
CA THR A 31 0.37 -7.14 4.99
C THR A 31 0.38 -6.78 3.51
N SER A 32 -0.52 -5.90 3.04
CA SER A 32 -0.48 -5.41 1.65
C SER A 32 0.79 -4.62 1.35
N SER A 33 1.24 -3.76 2.27
CA SER A 33 2.50 -3.01 2.11
C SER A 33 3.71 -3.95 2.02
N GLU A 34 3.79 -4.97 2.88
CA GLU A 34 4.87 -5.97 2.82
C GLU A 34 4.86 -6.78 1.51
N ARG A 35 3.67 -7.14 1.01
CA ARG A 35 3.54 -7.80 -0.28
C ARG A 35 4.02 -6.91 -1.43
N LEU A 36 3.63 -5.64 -1.45
CA LEU A 36 4.07 -4.66 -2.45
C LEU A 36 5.59 -4.46 -2.41
N LYS A 37 6.18 -4.36 -1.20
CA LYS A 37 7.64 -4.30 -1.03
C LYS A 37 8.32 -5.52 -1.62
N ARG A 38 7.82 -6.74 -1.33
CA ARG A 38 8.38 -7.98 -1.87
C ARG A 38 8.31 -7.98 -3.40
N GLU A 39 7.15 -7.63 -3.96
CA GLU A 39 6.93 -7.58 -5.41
C GLU A 39 7.90 -6.61 -6.09
N TYR A 40 8.08 -5.42 -5.52
CA TYR A 40 9.01 -4.40 -6.01
C TYR A 40 10.47 -4.90 -6.05
N HIS A 41 10.95 -5.57 -5.00
CA HIS A 41 12.32 -6.10 -4.96
C HIS A 41 12.53 -7.28 -5.92
N SER A 42 11.46 -7.98 -6.28
CA SER A 42 11.49 -9.10 -7.24
C SER A 42 11.12 -8.70 -8.67
N ILE A 43 10.91 -7.40 -8.93
CA ILE A 43 10.36 -6.95 -10.21
C ILE A 43 11.31 -7.26 -11.36
N ARG A 44 10.79 -7.90 -12.41
CA ARG A 44 11.53 -8.26 -13.62
C ARG A 44 10.60 -8.24 -14.83
N GLN A 45 11.17 -7.89 -15.97
CA GLN A 45 10.50 -7.93 -17.25
C GLN A 45 10.40 -9.38 -17.72
N THR A 46 9.19 -9.81 -18.08
CA THR A 46 8.95 -11.13 -18.64
C THR A 46 9.03 -11.10 -20.18
N ASN A 47 9.36 -12.23 -20.81
CA ASN A 47 9.46 -12.29 -22.28
C ASN A 47 8.12 -12.01 -23.00
N THR A 48 7.01 -12.08 -22.28
CA THR A 48 5.65 -11.86 -22.79
C THR A 48 5.13 -10.45 -22.53
N GLU A 49 5.84 -9.64 -21.75
CA GLU A 49 5.42 -8.26 -21.44
C GLU A 49 6.24 -7.23 -22.22
N THR A 50 5.55 -6.21 -22.70
CA THR A 50 6.18 -5.06 -23.34
C THR A 50 6.90 -4.20 -22.30
N SER A 51 7.93 -3.48 -22.73
CA SER A 51 8.66 -2.55 -21.86
C SER A 51 7.74 -1.47 -21.26
N THR A 52 6.68 -1.08 -21.96
CA THR A 52 5.67 -0.13 -21.46
C THR A 52 4.83 -0.72 -20.34
N GLU A 53 4.39 -1.98 -20.45
CA GLU A 53 3.65 -2.66 -19.38
C GLU A 53 4.53 -2.86 -18.14
N PHE A 54 5.80 -3.20 -18.34
CA PHE A 54 6.79 -3.26 -17.26
C PHE A 54 6.97 -1.90 -16.58
N MET A 55 7.18 -0.82 -17.35
CA MET A 55 7.29 0.53 -16.83
C MET A 55 6.06 0.95 -16.02
N GLN A 56 4.86 0.67 -16.52
CA GLN A 56 3.62 0.98 -15.80
C GLN A 56 3.52 0.26 -14.46
N ARG A 57 3.89 -1.03 -14.41
CA ARG A 57 3.94 -1.80 -13.17
C ARG A 57 4.99 -1.25 -12.20
N PHE A 58 6.19 -0.96 -12.71
CA PHE A 58 7.27 -0.38 -11.92
C PHE A 58 6.86 0.96 -11.29
N LEU A 59 6.33 1.88 -12.09
CA LEU A 59 5.89 3.21 -11.62
C LEU A 59 4.73 3.10 -10.64
N ARG A 60 3.80 2.16 -10.84
CA ARG A 60 2.73 1.88 -9.88
C ARG A 60 3.30 1.44 -8.53
N LEU A 61 4.23 0.48 -8.53
CA LEU A 61 4.87 -0.02 -7.30
C LEU A 61 5.71 1.07 -6.62
N ALA A 62 6.51 1.82 -7.38
CA ALA A 62 7.32 2.92 -6.88
C ALA A 62 6.47 4.04 -6.26
N GLY A 63 5.34 4.41 -6.87
CA GLY A 63 4.42 5.43 -6.35
C GLY A 63 3.72 5.02 -5.04
N PHE A 64 3.42 3.73 -4.85
CA PHE A 64 2.90 3.24 -3.56
C PHE A 64 3.99 3.14 -2.49
N LEU A 65 5.24 2.97 -2.90
CA LEU A 65 6.37 2.75 -2.01
C LEU A 65 7.25 3.99 -1.89
N GLU A 66 6.88 5.17 -2.38
CA GLU A 66 7.78 6.33 -2.53
C GLU A 66 8.57 6.68 -1.25
N ALA A 67 7.96 6.57 -0.07
CA ALA A 67 8.63 6.78 1.22
C ALA A 67 9.57 5.63 1.67
N VAL A 68 9.50 4.46 1.04
CA VAL A 68 10.20 3.21 1.40
C VAL A 68 11.09 2.66 0.27
N ALA A 69 10.86 3.08 -0.97
CA ALA A 69 11.52 2.59 -2.19
C ALA A 69 12.95 3.13 -2.36
N GLY A 70 13.43 3.95 -1.42
CA GLY A 70 14.76 4.52 -1.43
C GLY A 70 14.88 5.76 -2.31
N THR A 71 16.11 6.20 -2.54
CA THR A 71 16.41 7.34 -3.41
C THR A 71 16.07 7.04 -4.88
N GLU A 72 15.86 8.07 -5.70
CA GLU A 72 15.64 7.91 -7.16
C GLU A 72 16.72 7.03 -7.81
N GLU A 73 17.94 7.07 -7.28
CA GLU A 73 19.09 6.31 -7.76
C GLU A 73 19.01 4.81 -7.42
N GLU A 74 18.48 4.46 -6.24
CA GLU A 74 18.12 3.07 -5.90
C GLU A 74 17.01 2.55 -6.84
N GLN A 75 16.00 3.38 -7.09
CA GLN A 75 14.89 3.00 -7.97
C GLN A 75 15.38 2.76 -9.40
N ALA A 76 16.24 3.63 -9.93
CA ALA A 76 16.85 3.48 -11.25
C ALA A 76 17.67 2.18 -11.38
N LYS A 77 18.40 1.78 -10.34
CA LYS A 77 19.14 0.50 -10.32
C LYS A 77 18.20 -0.71 -10.37
N ASN A 78 17.11 -0.67 -9.60
CA ASN A 78 16.10 -1.74 -9.61
C ASN A 78 15.40 -1.85 -10.97
N PHE A 79 15.10 -0.72 -11.61
CA PHE A 79 14.56 -0.70 -12.96
C PHE A 79 15.52 -1.37 -13.97
N GLN A 80 16.81 -1.02 -13.94
CA GLN A 80 17.82 -1.62 -14.81
C GLN A 80 17.99 -3.13 -14.59
N TRP A 81 17.95 -3.59 -13.34
CA TRP A 81 17.97 -5.03 -13.03
C TRP A 81 16.70 -5.75 -13.46
N GLY A 82 15.56 -5.06 -13.44
CA GLY A 82 14.31 -5.61 -13.92
C GLY A 82 14.25 -5.77 -15.43
N LEU A 83 14.99 -4.98 -16.21
CA LEU A 83 15.06 -5.11 -17.68
C LEU A 83 15.97 -6.25 -18.19
N ARG A 84 16.63 -6.97 -17.28
CA ARG A 84 17.61 -8.02 -17.60
C ARG A 84 17.00 -9.41 -17.59
#